data_AF-D8RVZ2-F1
#
_entry.id   AF-D8RVZ2-F1
#
_cell.length_a   1.000
_cell.length_b   1.000
_cell.length_c   1.000
_cell.angle_alpha   90.00
_cell.angle_beta   90.00
_cell.angle_gamma   90.00
#
_symmetry.space_group_name_H-M   'P 1'
#
loop_
_entity.id
_entity.type
_entity.pdbx_description
1 polymer ?
#
loop_
_entity_poly.entity_id
_entity_poly.type
_entity_poly.pdbx_seq_one_letter_code
_entity_poly.pdbx_strand_id
1 'polypeptide(L)'
;EKEFHSVANETLHRLQEKIDEYGEKLAIDGFDTDFAEGVLTVRLGDLGTYVINKQTPNRQIWLSSPVSGPARFDWQDLQWVYRRTKVELQSLLEKELSELLGHSIDLGE
;
A
#
# COMPACT_ATOMS: atom_id res chain seq x y z
N GLU A 1 -6.54 18.65 9.17
CA GLU A 1 -5.12 18.48 8.77
C GLU A 1 -4.40 17.47 9.65
N LYS A 2 -4.28 17.69 10.97
CA LYS A 2 -3.68 16.73 11.93
C LYS A 2 -4.27 15.31 11.85
N GLU A 3 -5.59 15.20 11.81
CA GLU A 3 -6.29 13.91 11.68
C GLU A 3 -5.89 13.15 10.42
N PHE A 4 -5.88 13.81 9.26
CA PHE A 4 -5.44 13.20 8.00
C PHE A 4 -4.00 12.71 8.10
N HIS A 5 -3.09 13.51 8.67
CA HIS A 5 -1.70 13.10 8.83
C HIS A 5 -1.57 11.89 9.75
N SER A 6 -2.32 11.85 10.85
CA SER A 6 -2.33 10.72 11.79
C SER A 6 -2.77 9.45 11.07
N VAL A 7 -3.96 9.47 10.47
CA VAL A 7 -4.55 8.32 9.77
C VAL A 7 -3.67 7.85 8.62
N ALA A 8 -3.18 8.77 7.78
CA ALA A 8 -2.35 8.39 6.64
C ALA A 8 -0.99 7.81 7.07
N ASN A 9 -0.36 8.37 8.12
CA ASN A 9 0.89 7.81 8.63
C ASN A 9 0.68 6.44 9.26
N GLU A 10 -0.35 6.28 10.09
CA GLU A 10 -0.70 5.00 10.71
C GLU A 10 -0.99 3.93 9.65
N THR A 11 -1.75 4.28 8.60
CA THR A 11 -2.00 3.39 7.47
C THR A 11 -0.69 2.94 6.81
N LEU A 12 0.20 3.88 6.47
CA LEU A 12 1.46 3.54 5.79
C LEU A 12 2.39 2.71 6.66
N HIS A 13 2.46 2.99 7.96
CA HIS A 13 3.22 2.18 8.92
C HIS A 13 2.67 0.76 9.02
N ARG A 14 1.35 0.59 9.17
CA ARG A 14 0.72 -0.74 9.22
C ARG A 14 0.98 -1.54 7.94
N LEU A 15 0.85 -0.89 6.78
CA LEU A 15 1.14 -1.53 5.49
C LEU A 15 2.61 -1.96 5.41
N GLN A 16 3.55 -1.11 5.82
CA GLN A 16 4.97 -1.44 5.85
C GLN A 16 5.23 -2.68 6.72
N GLU A 17 4.82 -2.64 7.99
CA GLU A 17 5.06 -3.73 8.95
C GLU A 17 4.52 -5.07 8.43
N LYS A 18 3.31 -5.08 7.86
CA LYS A 18 2.70 -6.30 7.33
C LYS A 18 3.39 -6.80 6.07
N ILE A 19 3.74 -5.91 5.16
CA ILE A 19 4.42 -6.28 3.92
C ILE A 19 5.83 -6.82 4.22
N ASP A 20 6.55 -6.23 5.18
CA ASP A 20 7.84 -6.74 5.68
C ASP A 20 7.70 -8.16 6.23
N GLU A 21 6.70 -8.41 7.09
CA GLU A 21 6.42 -9.74 7.63
C GLU A 21 6.25 -10.79 6.52
N TYR A 22 5.49 -10.47 5.47
CA TYR A 22 5.30 -11.37 4.33
C TYR A 22 6.54 -11.51 3.46
N GLY A 23 7.28 -10.42 3.22
CA GLY A 23 8.49 -10.44 2.42
C GLY A 23 9.57 -11.34 3.03
N GLU A 24 9.77 -11.23 4.35
CA GLU A 24 10.66 -12.11 5.10
C GLU A 24 10.17 -13.56 5.11
N LYS A 25 8.89 -13.78 5.42
CA LYS A 25 8.30 -15.13 5.53
C LYS A 25 8.32 -15.90 4.21
N LEU A 26 8.08 -15.22 3.09
CA LEU A 26 8.05 -15.83 1.77
C LEU A 26 9.44 -15.87 1.11
N ALA A 27 10.46 -15.28 1.74
CA ALA A 27 11.83 -15.21 1.24
C ALA A 27 11.90 -14.70 -0.22
N ILE A 28 11.20 -13.59 -0.48
CA ILE A 28 11.14 -12.99 -1.82
C ILE A 28 12.52 -12.46 -2.21
N ASP A 29 13.05 -12.92 -3.33
CA ASP A 29 14.34 -12.45 -3.83
C ASP A 29 14.27 -10.98 -4.27
N GLY A 30 15.26 -10.18 -3.86
CA GLY A 30 15.27 -8.73 -4.10
C GLY A 30 14.17 -7.95 -3.37
N PHE A 31 13.57 -8.52 -2.32
CA PHE A 31 12.61 -7.81 -1.47
C PHE A 31 13.27 -6.75 -0.61
N ASP A 32 12.64 -5.58 -0.57
CA ASP A 32 13.07 -4.44 0.24
C ASP A 32 11.91 -3.45 0.42
N THR A 33 11.78 -2.87 1.61
CA THR A 33 10.87 -1.75 1.86
C THR A 33 11.62 -0.53 2.36
N ASP A 34 11.19 0.64 1.90
CA ASP A 34 11.73 1.93 2.33
C ASP A 34 10.58 2.88 2.63
N PHE A 35 10.55 3.41 3.86
CA PHE A 35 9.56 4.38 4.29
C PHE A 35 10.22 5.69 4.72
N ALA A 36 10.10 6.71 3.89
CA ALA A 36 10.70 8.02 4.12
C ALA A 36 9.73 9.14 3.69
N GLU A 37 9.64 10.20 4.50
CA GLU A 37 8.87 11.41 4.22
C GLU A 37 7.40 11.19 3.77
N GLY A 38 6.77 10.11 4.26
CA GLY A 38 5.39 9.75 3.90
C GLY A 38 5.26 9.05 2.54
N VAL A 39 6.35 8.48 2.04
CA VAL A 39 6.43 7.63 0.85
C VAL A 39 6.91 6.25 1.29
N LEU A 40 6.07 5.23 1.10
CA LEU A 40 6.41 3.82 1.26
C LEU A 40 6.71 3.23 -0.12
N THR A 41 7.92 2.74 -0.31
CA THR A 41 8.34 2.01 -1.51
C THR A 41 8.49 0.54 -1.16
N VAL A 42 7.85 -0.35 -1.90
CA VAL A 42 7.95 -1.81 -1.72
C VAL A 42 8.51 -2.40 -3.01
N ARG A 43 9.69 -3.00 -2.93
CA ARG A 43 10.37 -3.68 -4.03
C ARG A 43 10.16 -5.17 -3.86
N LEU A 44 9.68 -5.83 -4.91
CA LEU A 44 9.43 -7.28 -4.94
C LEU A 44 10.36 -7.99 -5.94
N GLY A 45 11.60 -7.49 -6.07
CA GLY A 45 12.54 -7.94 -7.10
C GLY A 45 11.97 -7.79 -8.52
N ASP A 46 12.03 -8.88 -9.30
CA ASP A 46 11.55 -8.93 -10.69
C ASP A 46 10.03 -8.81 -10.83
N LEU A 47 9.27 -8.92 -9.73
CA LEU A 47 7.81 -8.77 -9.72
C LEU A 47 7.37 -7.29 -9.77
N GLY A 48 8.31 -6.36 -9.59
CA GLY A 48 8.09 -4.93 -9.73
C GLY A 48 8.17 -4.15 -8.42
N THR A 49 7.69 -2.90 -8.48
CA THR A 49 7.80 -1.96 -7.36
C THR A 49 6.50 -1.21 -7.16
N TYR A 50 6.02 -1.23 -5.92
CA TYR A 50 4.92 -0.39 -5.46
C TYR A 50 5.47 0.89 -4.85
N VAL A 51 4.79 2.01 -5.11
CA VAL A 51 5.02 3.27 -4.38
C VAL A 51 3.68 3.74 -3.83
N ILE A 52 3.59 3.84 -2.51
CA ILE A 52 2.38 4.25 -1.79
C ILE A 52 2.74 5.53 -1.01
N ASN A 53 2.10 6.65 -1.31
CA ASN A 53 2.51 7.91 -0.71
C ASN A 53 1.34 8.80 -0.27
N LYS A 54 1.57 9.53 0.81
CA LYS A 54 0.65 10.54 1.33
C LYS A 54 0.69 11.79 0.45
N GLN A 55 -0.46 12.18 -0.09
CA GLN A 55 -0.65 13.42 -0.86
C GLN A 55 -1.39 14.46 -0.03
N THR A 56 -0.63 15.22 0.76
CA THR A 56 -1.14 16.22 1.71
C THR A 56 -2.09 17.25 1.09
N PRO A 57 -1.79 17.88 -0.06
CA PRO A 57 -2.69 18.90 -0.62
C PRO A 57 -4.09 18.36 -0.97
N ASN A 58 -4.16 17.08 -1.36
CA ASN A 58 -5.41 16.43 -1.76
C ASN A 58 -6.07 15.66 -0.62
N ARG A 59 -5.39 15.49 0.52
CA ARG A 59 -5.80 14.59 1.61
C ARG A 59 -6.06 13.15 1.13
N GLN A 60 -5.15 12.64 0.31
CA GLN A 60 -5.26 11.32 -0.32
C GLN A 60 -4.04 10.44 0.00
N ILE A 61 -4.21 9.14 -0.16
CA ILE A 61 -3.10 8.21 -0.43
C ILE A 61 -3.08 7.92 -1.92
N TRP A 62 -1.90 8.00 -2.53
CA TRP A 62 -1.68 7.60 -3.91
C TRP A 62 -0.91 6.29 -3.94
N LEU A 63 -1.22 5.48 -4.93
CA LEU A 63 -0.58 4.21 -5.23
C LEU A 63 -0.05 4.27 -6.65
N SER A 64 1.19 3.84 -6.85
CA SER A 64 1.72 3.38 -8.13
C SER A 64 1.90 1.88 -8.03
N SER A 65 1.03 1.12 -8.68
CA SER A 65 1.11 -0.34 -8.75
C SER A 65 1.86 -0.79 -10.02
N PRO A 66 2.75 -1.80 -9.95
CA PRO A 66 3.32 -2.44 -11.13
C PRO A 66 2.29 -3.29 -11.91
N VAL A 67 1.13 -3.57 -11.30
CA VAL A 67 0.05 -4.40 -11.89
C VAL A 67 -1.03 -3.53 -12.54
N SER A 68 -1.56 -2.56 -11.79
CA SER A 68 -2.72 -1.75 -12.20
C SER A 68 -2.41 -0.28 -12.49
N GLY A 69 -1.16 0.15 -12.29
CA GLY A 69 -0.75 1.53 -12.49
C GLY A 69 -1.22 2.47 -11.36
N PRO A 70 -1.43 3.77 -11.65
CA PRO A 70 -1.71 4.75 -10.61
C PRO A 70 -3.16 4.72 -10.12
N ALA A 71 -3.35 4.76 -8.80
CA ALA A 71 -4.65 4.91 -8.14
C ALA A 71 -4.58 5.98 -7.03
N ARG A 72 -5.73 6.61 -6.74
CA ARG A 72 -5.84 7.70 -5.76
C ARG A 72 -7.01 7.43 -4.83
N PHE A 73 -6.73 7.38 -3.53
CA PHE A 73 -7.67 6.96 -2.51
C PHE A 73 -8.07 8.13 -1.62
N ASP A 74 -9.38 8.35 -1.52
CA ASP A 74 -10.00 9.32 -0.62
C ASP A 74 -10.32 8.62 0.72
N TRP A 75 -10.10 9.30 1.85
CA TRP A 75 -10.52 8.78 3.17
C TRP A 75 -12.03 8.94 3.36
N GLN A 76 -12.77 7.84 3.47
CA GLN A 76 -14.23 7.78 3.62
C GLN A 76 -14.59 6.59 4.52
N ASP A 77 -15.49 6.79 5.49
CA ASP A 77 -16.02 5.72 6.34
C ASP A 77 -14.95 4.81 6.97
N LEU A 78 -13.87 5.44 7.46
CA LEU A 78 -12.70 4.78 8.06
C LEU A 78 -11.86 3.92 7.08
N GLN A 79 -12.00 4.15 5.78
CA GLN A 79 -11.29 3.41 4.73
C GLN A 79 -10.72 4.33 3.64
N TRP A 80 -9.67 3.87 2.96
CA TRP A 80 -9.09 4.52 1.78
C TRP A 80 -9.74 3.97 0.51
N VAL A 81 -10.61 4.76 -0.13
CA VAL A 81 -11.45 4.29 -1.25
C VAL A 81 -11.09 5.00 -2.56
N TYR A 82 -10.89 4.23 -3.63
CA TYR A 82 -10.70 4.77 -4.96
C TYR A 82 -12.05 5.17 -5.57
N ARG A 83 -12.29 6.48 -5.70
CA ARG A 83 -13.59 7.03 -6.12
C ARG A 83 -14.14 6.45 -7.42
N ARG A 84 -13.27 6.13 -8.40
CA ARG A 84 -13.68 5.67 -9.73
C ARG A 84 -14.21 4.23 -9.74
N THR A 85 -13.55 3.35 -9.01
CA THR A 85 -13.85 1.91 -9.03
C THR A 85 -14.55 1.43 -7.76
N LYS A 86 -14.60 2.28 -6.72
CA LYS A 86 -15.07 1.95 -5.37
C LYS A 86 -14.25 0.88 -4.66
N VAL A 87 -13.07 0.57 -5.17
CA VAL A 87 -12.15 -0.38 -4.56
C VAL A 87 -11.40 0.28 -3.40
N GLU A 88 -11.23 -0.46 -2.32
CA GLU A 88 -10.44 -0.07 -1.16
C GLU A 88 -8.94 -0.32 -1.39
N LEU A 89 -8.08 0.55 -0.85
CA LEU A 89 -6.63 0.43 -0.96
C LEU A 89 -6.13 -0.94 -0.49
N GLN A 90 -6.62 -1.36 0.68
CA GLN A 90 -6.22 -2.60 1.30
C GLN A 90 -6.61 -3.81 0.45
N SER A 91 -7.88 -3.92 0.07
CA SER A 91 -8.36 -5.05 -0.74
C SER A 91 -7.65 -5.10 -2.10
N LEU A 92 -7.30 -3.95 -2.67
CA LEU A 92 -6.50 -3.91 -3.90
C LEU A 92 -5.10 -4.48 -3.67
N LEU A 93 -4.40 -4.03 -2.62
CA LEU A 93 -3.05 -4.50 -2.30
C LEU A 93 -3.06 -6.00 -1.96
N GLU A 94 -3.98 -6.46 -1.13
CA GLU A 94 -4.12 -7.89 -0.79
C GLU A 94 -4.32 -8.75 -2.03
N LYS A 95 -5.22 -8.32 -2.93
CA LYS A 95 -5.45 -9.02 -4.19
C LYS A 95 -4.19 -9.08 -5.04
N GLU A 96 -3.59 -7.93 -5.34
CA GLU A 96 -2.45 -7.88 -6.26
C GLU A 96 -1.22 -8.58 -5.68
N LEU A 97 -0.91 -8.37 -4.40
CA LEU A 97 0.18 -9.07 -3.73
C LEU A 97 -0.08 -10.58 -3.68
N SER A 98 -1.32 -11.01 -3.44
CA SER A 98 -1.63 -12.45 -3.46
C SER A 98 -1.43 -13.07 -4.83
N GLU A 99 -1.82 -12.36 -5.90
CA GLU A 99 -1.63 -12.79 -7.28
C GLU A 99 -0.14 -12.84 -7.66
N LEU A 100 0.65 -11.82 -7.31
CA LEU A 100 2.08 -11.75 -7.61
C LEU A 100 2.89 -12.80 -6.83
N LEU A 101 2.57 -13.00 -5.56
CA LEU A 101 3.34 -13.84 -4.65
C LEU A 101 2.86 -15.29 -4.65
N GLY A 102 1.71 -15.59 -5.24
CA GLY A 102 1.12 -16.93 -5.26
C GLY A 102 0.70 -17.45 -3.89
N HIS A 103 0.51 -16.56 -2.92
CA HIS A 103 0.14 -16.87 -1.53
C HIS A 103 -0.96 -15.92 -1.08
N SER A 104 -1.85 -16.38 -0.19
CA SER A 104 -2.86 -15.49 0.40
C SER A 104 -2.20 -14.45 1.29
N ILE A 105 -2.40 -13.18 0.98
CA ILE A 105 -1.97 -12.02 1.76
C ILE A 105 -3.18 -11.42 2.49
N ASP A 106 -3.02 -11.16 3.78
CA ASP A 106 -4.00 -10.48 4.64
C ASP A 106 -3.28 -9.34 5.36
N LEU A 107 -3.67 -8.10 5.06
CA LEU A 107 -3.04 -6.92 5.65
C LEU A 107 -3.76 -6.48 6.94
N GLY A 108 -4.88 -7.10 7.32
CA GLY A 108 -5.67 -6.84 8.53
C GLY A 108 -6.39 -5.48 8.54
N GLU A 109 -7.43 -5.32 9.37
CA GLU A 109 -8.15 -4.04 9.51
C GLU A 109 -7.28 -2.91 10.09
#